data_AF-A0A958QTZ7-F1
#
_entry.id   AF-A0A958QTZ7-F1
#
_cell.length_a   1.000
_cell.length_b   1.000
_cell.length_c   1.000
_cell.angle_alpha   90.00
_cell.angle_beta   90.00
_cell.angle_gamma   90.00
#
_symmetry.space_group_name_H-M   'P 1'
#
loop_
_entity.id
_entity.type
_entity.pdbx_description
1 polymer ?
#
loop_
_entity_poly.entity_id
_entity_poly.type
_entity_poly.pdbx_seq_one_letter_code
_entity_poly.pdbx_strand_id
1 'polypeptide(L)'
;MIHFVKMIIECPKCGFTQPKDRYCANCGVDIENYLAKPTPLGAKILNSPFLYIGVFFIAIISLTIFIATQPDSQLVKTAKSWVLLSENDAGPEAEEVLTDERNESTLEEAQAPTATEEVRAESATFIAEKAAEKPTPAVKKIENLNIDFAELPRVNMEALYSQGQLLAETNEMQVLIFNKGSGLQALSETLSALEKLPGGKSSKINDNPNQAFNFFYTGASGDDYGMSFQVTLTTVNSQNASIEYELFLNLQGDDKLPGHNNSLSGSYQFPTPSTLVLTGILPRQKLSDEAQHEFSNTPLKIMNSEEFSDPDAHSPSEFLILISVN
;
A
#
# COMPACT_ATOMS: atom_id res chain seq x y z
N MET A 1 6.13 31.80 -32.13
CA MET A 1 7.51 32.20 -31.74
C MET A 1 8.08 31.06 -30.92
N ILE A 2 8.99 30.26 -31.48
CA ILE A 2 9.56 29.10 -30.79
C ILE A 2 10.79 29.59 -30.02
N HIS A 3 10.72 29.62 -28.69
CA HIS A 3 11.87 29.94 -27.85
C HIS A 3 12.86 28.76 -27.86
N PHE A 4 13.96 28.91 -28.59
CA PHE A 4 15.10 28.00 -28.49
C PHE A 4 15.85 28.30 -27.19
N VAL A 5 15.66 27.45 -26.18
CA VAL A 5 16.50 27.46 -24.98
C VAL A 5 17.89 26.96 -25.37
N LYS A 6 18.84 27.89 -25.49
CA LYS A 6 20.23 27.55 -25.83
C LYS A 6 20.90 27.03 -24.56
N MET A 7 21.00 25.71 -24.43
CA MET A 7 21.76 25.10 -23.33
C MET A 7 23.24 25.42 -23.49
N ILE A 8 23.77 26.18 -22.52
CA ILE A 8 25.18 26.54 -22.42
C ILE A 8 25.89 25.46 -21.58
N ILE A 9 27.06 25.03 -22.03
CA ILE A 9 27.92 24.09 -21.32
C ILE A 9 29.33 24.67 -21.17
N GLU A 10 30.05 24.26 -20.13
CA GLU A 10 31.44 24.66 -19.89
C GLU A 10 32.37 23.50 -20.21
N CYS A 11 33.46 23.77 -20.95
CA CYS A 11 34.42 22.74 -21.28
C CYS A 11 35.19 22.27 -20.03
N PRO A 12 35.15 20.98 -19.67
CA PRO A 12 35.79 20.47 -18.45
C PRO A 12 37.33 20.52 -18.48
N LYS A 13 37.93 20.70 -19.66
CA LYS A 13 39.39 20.77 -19.82
C LYS A 13 39.95 22.18 -19.66
N CYS A 14 39.24 23.20 -20.16
CA CYS A 14 39.75 24.57 -20.24
C CYS A 14 38.82 25.65 -19.69
N GLY A 15 37.61 25.30 -19.22
CA GLY A 15 36.63 26.24 -18.66
C GLY A 15 35.91 27.13 -19.69
N PHE A 16 36.09 26.88 -21.00
CA PHE A 16 35.45 27.69 -22.03
C PHE A 16 33.94 27.43 -22.11
N THR A 17 33.14 28.49 -22.00
CA THR A 17 31.68 28.46 -22.04
C THR A 17 31.17 28.53 -23.49
N GLN A 18 30.45 27.50 -23.94
CA GLN A 18 29.95 27.40 -25.32
C GLN A 18 28.54 26.75 -25.38
N PRO A 19 27.78 26.92 -26.48
CA PRO A 19 26.58 26.12 -26.72
C PRO A 19 26.92 24.61 -26.75
N LYS A 20 25.94 23.75 -26.49
CA LYS A 20 26.13 22.29 -26.55
C LYS A 20 26.65 21.86 -27.93
N ASP A 21 27.91 21.43 -27.97
CA ASP A 21 28.63 20.94 -29.14
C ASP A 21 29.52 19.76 -28.70
N ARG A 22 29.81 18.83 -29.61
CA ARG A 22 30.61 17.62 -29.35
C ARG A 22 32.05 17.96 -29.01
N TYR A 23 32.60 18.99 -29.65
CA TYR A 23 33.98 19.42 -29.46
C TYR A 23 34.06 20.80 -28.82
N CYS A 24 35.05 21.03 -27.96
CA CYS A 24 35.33 22.36 -27.46
C CYS A 24 35.92 23.26 -28.56
N ALA A 25 35.29 24.39 -28.83
CA ALA A 25 35.75 25.36 -29.82
C ALA A 25 37.11 25.99 -29.47
N ASN A 26 37.50 26.00 -28.19
CA ASN A 26 38.78 26.55 -27.76
C ASN A 26 39.93 25.53 -27.77
N CYS A 27 39.70 24.30 -27.28
CA CYS A 27 40.77 23.31 -27.08
C CYS A 27 40.62 22.01 -27.88
N GLY A 28 39.55 21.86 -28.67
CA GLY A 28 39.31 20.71 -29.56
C GLY A 28 38.98 19.38 -28.87
N VAL A 29 38.81 19.35 -27.54
CA VAL A 29 38.49 18.11 -26.82
C VAL A 29 37.06 17.66 -27.08
N ASP A 30 36.85 16.35 -27.26
CA ASP A 30 35.53 15.73 -27.31
C ASP A 30 34.92 15.74 -25.90
N ILE A 31 33.91 16.59 -25.68
CA ILE A 31 33.33 16.85 -24.35
C ILE A 31 32.53 15.64 -23.87
N GLU A 32 31.86 14.93 -24.78
CA GLU A 32 31.05 13.75 -24.45
C GLU A 32 31.93 12.60 -23.97
N ASN A 33 33.03 12.33 -24.69
CA ASN A 33 33.98 11.29 -24.31
C ASN A 33 34.82 11.65 -23.08
N TYR A 34 35.08 12.95 -22.85
CA TYR A 34 35.85 13.39 -21.68
C TYR A 34 35.06 13.26 -20.36
N LEU A 35 33.73 13.39 -20.41
CA LEU A 35 32.85 13.26 -19.24
C LEU A 35 32.50 11.81 -18.90
N ALA A 36 32.88 10.83 -19.73
CA ALA A 36 32.72 9.42 -19.43
C ALA A 36 33.61 9.08 -18.23
N LYS A 37 33.05 9.22 -17.01
CA LYS A 37 33.71 8.85 -15.76
C LYS A 37 34.23 7.42 -15.92
N PRO A 38 35.51 7.15 -15.64
CA PRO A 38 36.02 5.80 -15.71
C PRO A 38 35.13 4.94 -14.81
N THR A 39 34.48 3.94 -15.40
CA THR A 39 33.59 3.05 -14.67
C THR A 39 34.41 2.44 -13.53
N PRO A 40 33.99 2.62 -12.26
CA PRO A 40 34.75 2.11 -11.13
C PRO A 40 34.92 0.61 -11.30
N LEU A 41 36.12 0.09 -11.02
CA LEU A 41 36.46 -1.32 -11.26
C LEU A 41 35.45 -2.28 -10.61
N GLY A 42 34.86 -1.91 -9.47
CA GLY A 42 33.78 -2.68 -8.82
C GLY A 42 32.52 -2.82 -9.70
N ALA A 43 32.08 -1.76 -10.38
CA ALA A 43 30.90 -1.81 -11.24
C ALA A 43 31.09 -2.73 -12.46
N LYS A 44 32.34 -2.88 -12.94
CA LYS A 44 32.65 -3.85 -14.02
C LYS A 44 32.56 -5.30 -13.56
N ILE A 45 32.86 -5.58 -12.29
CA ILE A 45 32.81 -6.94 -11.74
C ILE A 45 31.37 -7.37 -11.48
N LEU A 46 30.52 -6.48 -10.95
CA LEU A 46 29.10 -6.78 -10.69
C LEU A 46 28.29 -7.04 -11.96
N ASN A 47 28.62 -6.39 -13.09
CA ASN A 47 27.94 -6.61 -14.37
C ASN A 47 28.56 -7.71 -15.23
N SER A 48 29.50 -8.50 -14.69
CA SER A 48 30.11 -9.59 -15.44
C SER A 48 29.17 -10.79 -15.53
N PRO A 49 28.83 -11.31 -16.74
CA PRO A 49 27.97 -12.48 -16.89
C PRO A 49 28.53 -13.73 -16.20
N PHE A 50 29.86 -13.82 -16.05
CA PHE A 50 30.53 -14.92 -15.36
C PHE A 50 30.22 -14.97 -13.86
N LEU A 51 29.92 -13.83 -13.22
CA LEU A 51 29.57 -13.79 -11.79
C LEU A 51 28.23 -14.49 -11.56
N TYR A 52 27.22 -14.20 -12.38
CA TYR A 52 25.91 -14.82 -12.30
C TYR A 52 25.97 -16.34 -12.50
N ILE A 53 26.77 -16.79 -13.48
CA ILE A 53 27.01 -18.23 -13.71
C ILE A 53 27.65 -18.86 -12.46
N GLY A 54 28.65 -18.22 -11.85
CA GLY A 54 29.28 -18.71 -10.62
C GLY A 54 28.31 -18.83 -9.44
N VAL A 55 27.49 -17.79 -9.20
CA VAL A 55 26.48 -17.79 -8.12
C VAL A 55 25.43 -18.88 -8.35
N PHE A 56 25.01 -19.09 -9.59
CA PHE A 56 24.05 -20.13 -9.96
C PHE A 56 24.58 -21.54 -9.64
N PHE A 57 25.83 -21.84 -9.97
CA PHE A 57 26.45 -23.12 -9.62
C PHE A 57 26.56 -23.33 -8.10
N ILE A 58 26.90 -22.28 -7.35
CA ILE A 58 26.96 -22.35 -5.88
C ILE A 58 25.57 -22.67 -5.31
N ALA A 59 24.51 -22.04 -5.83
CA ALA A 59 23.14 -22.30 -5.41
C ALA A 59 22.73 -23.76 -5.67
N ILE A 60 23.00 -24.28 -6.88
CA ILE A 60 22.69 -25.69 -7.21
C ILE A 60 23.45 -26.65 -6.30
N ILE A 61 24.77 -26.45 -6.12
CA ILE A 61 25.58 -27.32 -5.26
C ILE A 61 25.04 -27.30 -3.83
N SER A 62 24.71 -26.11 -3.30
CA SER A 62 24.16 -25.98 -1.94
C SER A 62 22.82 -26.70 -1.77
N LEU A 63 21.92 -26.61 -2.76
CA LEU A 63 20.64 -27.30 -2.75
C LEU A 63 20.83 -28.82 -2.82
N THR A 64 21.77 -29.29 -3.63
CA THR A 64 22.07 -30.72 -3.77
C THR A 64 22.60 -31.31 -2.46
N ILE A 65 23.52 -30.58 -1.80
CA ILE A 65 24.04 -30.96 -0.47
C ILE A 65 22.92 -30.94 0.57
N PHE A 66 22.06 -29.92 0.56
CA PHE A 66 20.94 -29.82 1.48
C PHE A 66 19.97 -31.01 1.35
N ILE A 67 19.61 -31.40 0.13
CA ILE A 67 18.76 -32.56 -0.12
C ILE A 67 19.45 -33.86 0.31
N ALA A 68 20.72 -34.06 -0.05
CA ALA A 68 21.46 -35.27 0.27
C ALA A 68 21.74 -35.45 1.77
N THR A 69 21.72 -34.37 2.55
CA THR A 69 21.94 -34.40 4.00
C THR A 69 20.65 -34.51 4.80
N GLN A 70 19.47 -34.42 4.18
CA GLN A 70 18.21 -34.65 4.88
C GLN A 70 18.00 -36.16 5.11
N PRO A 71 17.90 -36.62 6.37
CA PRO A 71 17.65 -38.03 6.67
C PRO A 71 16.26 -38.44 6.16
N ASP A 72 16.19 -39.48 5.31
CA ASP A 72 15.06 -40.06 4.56
C ASP A 72 13.72 -40.33 5.30
N SER A 73 13.58 -39.93 6.56
CA SER A 73 12.54 -40.42 7.46
C SER A 73 11.23 -39.59 7.51
N GLN A 74 11.19 -38.38 6.95
CA GLN A 74 10.01 -37.49 7.07
C GLN A 74 9.24 -37.30 5.76
N LEU A 75 9.89 -37.22 4.59
CA LEU A 75 9.21 -36.94 3.32
C LEU A 75 8.36 -38.11 2.80
N VAL A 76 8.73 -39.35 3.10
CA VAL A 76 7.96 -40.55 2.69
C VAL A 76 6.65 -40.68 3.48
N LYS A 77 6.57 -40.12 4.70
CA LYS A 77 5.36 -40.20 5.51
C LYS A 77 4.29 -39.21 5.03
N THR A 78 4.70 -38.03 4.57
CA THR A 78 3.76 -37.03 4.06
C THR A 78 3.22 -37.41 2.69
N ALA A 79 4.03 -37.98 1.79
CA ALA A 79 3.53 -38.40 0.47
C ALA A 79 2.48 -39.54 0.55
N LYS A 80 2.53 -40.39 1.57
CA LYS A 80 1.55 -41.47 1.77
C LYS A 80 0.20 -41.00 2.33
N SER A 81 0.15 -39.88 3.05
CA SER A 81 -1.13 -39.38 3.60
C SER A 81 -1.98 -38.66 2.56
N TRP A 82 -1.36 -38.05 1.54
CA TRP A 82 -2.09 -37.28 0.52
C TRP A 82 -2.82 -38.19 -0.49
N VAL A 83 -2.32 -39.41 -0.74
CA VAL A 83 -2.98 -40.37 -1.64
C VAL A 83 -4.24 -40.98 -1.00
N LEU A 84 -4.36 -41.00 0.33
CA LEU A 84 -5.51 -41.59 1.03
C LEU A 84 -6.71 -40.63 1.18
N LEU A 85 -6.55 -39.33 0.89
CA LEU A 85 -7.63 -38.35 1.00
C LEU A 85 -8.44 -38.18 -0.29
N SER A 86 -8.00 -38.75 -1.42
CA SER A 86 -8.68 -38.58 -2.72
C SER A 86 -9.76 -39.63 -3.01
N GLU A 87 -9.98 -40.61 -2.12
CA GLU A 87 -10.86 -41.76 -2.41
C GLU A 87 -12.20 -41.75 -1.63
N ASN A 88 -12.47 -40.72 -0.80
CA ASN A 88 -13.68 -40.68 0.03
C ASN A 88 -14.70 -39.56 -0.29
N ASP A 89 -14.47 -38.71 -1.30
CA ASP A 89 -15.43 -37.66 -1.71
C ASP A 89 -16.30 -38.06 -2.92
N ALA A 90 -16.80 -39.29 -2.91
CA ALA A 90 -17.97 -39.67 -3.73
C ALA A 90 -19.24 -39.57 -2.86
N GLY A 91 -19.64 -38.33 -2.55
CA GLY A 91 -20.90 -38.00 -1.89
C GLY A 91 -22.06 -37.84 -2.89
N PRO A 92 -23.30 -38.16 -2.51
CA PRO A 92 -24.42 -38.41 -3.43
C PRO A 92 -25.17 -37.13 -3.84
N GLU A 93 -25.80 -37.22 -5.01
CA GLU A 93 -26.78 -36.29 -5.59
C GLU A 93 -27.74 -35.69 -4.55
N ALA A 94 -27.80 -34.36 -4.49
CA ALA A 94 -28.83 -33.61 -3.78
C ALA A 94 -29.81 -33.02 -4.81
N GLU A 95 -31.08 -33.42 -4.65
CA GLU A 95 -32.26 -32.99 -5.39
C GLU A 95 -32.48 -31.47 -5.38
N GLU A 96 -32.90 -30.95 -6.54
CA GLU A 96 -33.49 -29.62 -6.71
C GLU A 96 -34.77 -29.46 -5.88
N VAL A 97 -34.85 -28.39 -5.08
CA VAL A 97 -36.12 -27.86 -4.57
C VAL A 97 -36.21 -26.39 -4.96
N LEU A 98 -36.95 -26.15 -6.04
CA LEU A 98 -37.50 -24.86 -6.43
C LEU A 98 -38.62 -24.47 -5.47
N THR A 99 -38.51 -23.33 -4.80
CA THR A 99 -39.67 -22.58 -4.31
C THR A 99 -39.50 -21.09 -4.56
N ASP A 100 -40.39 -20.64 -5.44
CA ASP A 100 -40.79 -19.29 -5.82
C ASP A 100 -41.61 -18.67 -4.67
N GLU A 101 -41.21 -17.50 -4.15
CA GLU A 101 -42.11 -16.62 -3.40
C GLU A 101 -41.81 -15.14 -3.68
N ARG A 102 -42.42 -14.68 -4.76
CA ARG A 102 -42.93 -13.33 -5.00
C ARG A 102 -43.49 -12.68 -3.73
N ASN A 103 -42.87 -11.60 -3.25
CA ASN A 103 -43.55 -10.68 -2.35
C ASN A 103 -43.43 -9.23 -2.84
N GLU A 104 -44.58 -8.72 -3.24
CA GLU A 104 -44.88 -7.40 -3.74
C GLU A 104 -45.45 -6.61 -2.55
N SER A 105 -44.79 -5.55 -2.09
CA SER A 105 -45.40 -4.65 -1.10
C SER A 105 -44.78 -3.26 -1.09
N THR A 106 -45.57 -2.34 -1.64
CA THR A 106 -45.94 -1.06 -1.02
C THR A 106 -44.95 0.10 -1.09
N LEU A 107 -45.16 0.93 -2.13
CA LEU A 107 -44.95 2.38 -2.07
C LEU A 107 -45.87 2.98 -1.00
N GLU A 108 -45.29 3.67 -0.02
CA GLU A 108 -46.01 4.61 0.84
C GLU A 108 -45.36 5.99 0.77
N GLU A 109 -46.18 6.92 0.29
CA GLU A 109 -45.97 8.35 0.11
C GLU A 109 -46.47 9.07 1.35
N ALA A 110 -45.65 9.88 2.04
CA ALA A 110 -46.14 11.04 2.80
C ALA A 110 -45.03 11.92 3.41
N GLN A 111 -45.10 13.20 3.01
CA GLN A 111 -45.08 14.42 3.84
C GLN A 111 -43.76 14.96 4.43
N ALA A 112 -43.44 16.17 3.96
CA ALA A 112 -42.63 17.18 4.64
C ALA A 112 -43.29 17.67 5.95
N PRO A 113 -42.49 18.27 6.86
CA PRO A 113 -42.67 19.72 7.01
C PRO A 113 -41.38 20.52 7.26
N THR A 114 -41.47 21.76 6.80
CA THR A 114 -40.72 22.97 7.14
C THR A 114 -40.63 23.25 8.65
N ALA A 115 -39.46 23.62 9.16
CA ALA A 115 -39.33 24.65 10.22
C ALA A 115 -37.87 25.12 10.37
N THR A 116 -37.70 26.42 10.16
CA THR A 116 -36.53 27.26 10.45
C THR A 116 -36.34 27.40 11.96
N GLU A 117 -35.12 27.25 12.48
CA GLU A 117 -34.77 27.78 13.80
C GLU A 117 -33.42 28.52 13.78
N GLU A 118 -33.53 29.80 14.10
CA GLU A 118 -32.52 30.85 14.10
C GLU A 118 -31.78 30.82 15.45
N VAL A 119 -30.56 30.30 15.48
CA VAL A 119 -29.76 30.27 16.71
C VAL A 119 -28.97 31.57 16.87
N ARG A 120 -29.48 32.36 17.81
CA ARG A 120 -28.97 33.59 18.39
C ARG A 120 -27.57 33.41 19.01
N ALA A 121 -26.62 34.26 18.60
CA ALA A 121 -25.29 34.36 19.18
C ALA A 121 -25.33 35.15 20.50
N GLU A 122 -25.11 34.49 21.63
CA GLU A 122 -24.80 35.13 22.91
C GLU A 122 -23.29 35.31 23.06
N SER A 123 -22.87 36.57 23.11
CA SER A 123 -21.49 36.98 23.37
C SER A 123 -21.24 37.00 24.88
N ALA A 124 -20.51 36.00 25.38
CA ALA A 124 -20.03 35.97 26.76
C ALA A 124 -18.65 36.62 26.87
N THR A 125 -18.56 37.66 27.70
CA THR A 125 -17.35 38.39 28.07
C THR A 125 -16.43 37.50 28.93
N PHE A 126 -15.27 37.13 28.40
CA PHE A 126 -14.26 36.36 29.12
C PHE A 126 -13.50 37.27 30.12
N ILE A 127 -13.59 36.95 31.41
CA ILE A 127 -12.74 37.52 32.46
C ILE A 127 -11.39 36.78 32.40
N ALA A 128 -10.31 37.52 32.12
CA ALA A 128 -8.95 37.01 32.08
C ALA A 128 -8.43 36.76 33.50
N GLU A 129 -8.69 35.56 34.03
CA GLU A 129 -8.03 35.08 35.25
C GLU A 129 -6.62 34.62 34.92
N LYS A 130 -5.64 35.36 35.44
CA LYS A 130 -4.21 35.13 35.28
C LYS A 130 -3.79 33.89 36.08
N ALA A 131 -4.11 32.72 35.55
CA ALA A 131 -3.71 31.43 36.11
C ALA A 131 -2.20 31.27 35.99
N ALA A 132 -1.55 30.99 37.12
CA ALA A 132 -0.13 30.68 37.19
C ALA A 132 0.18 29.46 36.30
N GLU A 133 1.11 29.63 35.36
CA GLU A 133 1.62 28.57 34.48
C GLU A 133 2.17 27.42 35.34
N LYS A 134 1.38 26.34 35.47
CA LYS A 134 1.92 25.05 35.88
C LYS A 134 2.96 24.62 34.85
N PRO A 135 4.12 24.09 35.28
CA PRO A 135 5.15 23.64 34.36
C PRO A 135 4.55 22.64 33.36
N THR A 136 4.58 23.02 32.09
CA THR A 136 4.06 22.21 30.99
C THR A 136 4.80 20.86 31.02
N PRO A 137 4.10 19.73 31.17
CA PRO A 137 4.73 18.43 31.17
C PRO A 137 5.52 18.24 29.87
N ALA A 138 6.75 17.72 30.00
CA ALA A 138 7.62 17.47 28.86
C ALA A 138 6.89 16.59 27.83
N VAL A 139 6.66 17.17 26.65
CA VAL A 139 5.93 16.56 25.54
C VAL A 139 6.71 15.33 25.08
N LYS A 140 6.13 14.13 25.24
CA LYS A 140 6.73 12.89 24.70
C LYS A 140 6.77 12.99 23.18
N LYS A 141 7.97 12.82 22.63
CA LYS A 141 8.21 12.84 21.19
C LYS A 141 7.71 11.53 20.57
N ILE A 142 7.02 11.64 19.45
CA ILE A 142 6.61 10.50 18.62
C ILE A 142 7.81 10.13 17.74
N GLU A 143 8.11 8.83 17.65
CA GLU A 143 9.38 8.38 17.08
C GLU A 143 9.21 7.71 15.72
N ASN A 144 8.10 6.98 15.50
CA ASN A 144 7.99 6.09 14.34
C ASN A 144 6.61 6.13 13.66
N LEU A 145 6.62 6.17 12.33
CA LEU A 145 5.49 5.91 11.45
C LEU A 145 5.68 4.54 10.80
N ASN A 146 4.73 3.63 10.97
CA ASN A 146 4.70 2.36 10.27
C ASN A 146 3.50 2.33 9.34
N ILE A 147 3.73 1.96 8.08
CA ILE A 147 2.68 1.77 7.08
C ILE A 147 2.81 0.34 6.56
N ASP A 148 1.82 -0.50 6.87
CA ASP A 148 1.74 -1.90 6.46
C ASP A 148 0.54 -2.10 5.52
N PHE A 149 0.68 -3.07 4.61
CA PHE A 149 -0.39 -3.53 3.72
C PHE A 149 -0.76 -4.96 4.09
N ALA A 150 -2.05 -5.29 4.08
CA ALA A 150 -2.49 -6.62 4.42
C ALA A 150 -3.79 -7.01 3.74
N GLU A 151 -4.03 -8.31 3.66
CA GLU A 151 -5.29 -8.93 3.26
C GLU A 151 -5.98 -9.51 4.49
N LEU A 152 -7.28 -9.23 4.65
CA LEU A 152 -8.10 -9.79 5.72
C LEU A 152 -9.37 -10.42 5.12
N PRO A 153 -9.67 -11.69 5.44
CA PRO A 153 -10.97 -12.27 5.12
C PRO A 153 -12.11 -11.49 5.77
N ARG A 154 -13.23 -11.32 5.06
CA ARG A 154 -14.39 -10.56 5.51
C ARG A 154 -14.99 -11.07 6.83
N VAL A 155 -14.89 -12.37 7.09
CA VAL A 155 -15.29 -12.97 8.38
C VAL A 155 -14.53 -12.36 9.58
N ASN A 156 -13.31 -11.89 9.35
CA ASN A 156 -12.50 -11.20 10.36
C ASN A 156 -12.69 -9.68 10.33
N MET A 157 -13.30 -9.13 9.28
CA MET A 157 -13.61 -7.69 9.17
C MET A 157 -14.68 -7.27 10.17
N GLU A 158 -15.67 -8.12 10.46
CA GLU A 158 -16.68 -7.83 11.49
C GLU A 158 -16.04 -7.63 12.87
N ALA A 159 -15.05 -8.47 13.20
CA ALA A 159 -14.27 -8.31 14.43
C ALA A 159 -13.51 -6.99 14.43
N LEU A 160 -12.89 -6.63 13.30
CA LEU A 160 -12.20 -5.35 13.13
C LEU A 160 -13.16 -4.15 13.33
N TYR A 161 -14.33 -4.18 12.68
CA TYR A 161 -15.35 -3.12 12.75
C TYR A 161 -15.95 -2.98 14.15
N SER A 162 -16.15 -4.09 14.87
CA SER A 162 -16.67 -4.05 16.24
C SER A 162 -15.69 -3.47 17.26
N GLN A 163 -14.39 -3.49 16.96
CA GLN A 163 -13.32 -3.06 17.86
C GLN A 163 -12.78 -1.66 17.52
N GLY A 164 -12.85 -1.27 16.23
CA GLY A 164 -12.40 0.01 15.74
C GLY A 164 -13.44 1.11 15.94
N GLN A 165 -13.00 2.35 16.13
CA GLN A 165 -13.87 3.52 16.04
C GLN A 165 -13.96 3.96 14.58
N LEU A 166 -15.15 3.86 13.98
CA LEU A 166 -15.41 4.39 12.64
C LEU A 166 -15.26 5.93 12.64
N LEU A 167 -14.32 6.43 11.83
CA LEU A 167 -14.15 7.86 11.56
C LEU A 167 -14.94 8.32 10.35
N ALA A 168 -14.87 7.53 9.28
CA ALA A 168 -15.46 7.86 8.00
C ALA A 168 -15.81 6.59 7.25
N GLU A 169 -16.87 6.67 6.45
CA GLU A 169 -17.32 5.62 5.56
C GLU A 169 -17.73 6.26 4.23
N THR A 170 -17.25 5.65 3.15
CA THR A 170 -17.58 5.97 1.78
C THR A 170 -17.97 4.68 1.07
N ASN A 171 -18.49 4.78 -0.15
CA ASN A 171 -18.83 3.58 -0.95
C ASN A 171 -17.61 2.68 -1.24
N GLU A 172 -16.39 3.21 -1.14
CA GLU A 172 -15.15 2.53 -1.54
C GLU A 172 -14.23 2.20 -0.36
N MET A 173 -14.34 2.96 0.73
CA MET A 173 -13.40 2.91 1.84
C MET A 173 -14.08 3.23 3.17
N GLN A 174 -13.70 2.48 4.21
CA GLN A 174 -13.97 2.78 5.60
C GLN A 174 -12.67 3.10 6.34
N VAL A 175 -12.77 3.99 7.32
CA VAL A 175 -11.62 4.47 8.08
C VAL A 175 -11.89 4.27 9.55
N LEU A 176 -11.03 3.47 10.18
CA LEU A 176 -11.15 3.07 11.58
C LEU A 176 -9.95 3.60 12.36
N ILE A 177 -10.17 4.02 13.61
CA ILE A 177 -9.09 4.26 14.59
C ILE A 177 -9.09 3.15 15.63
N PHE A 178 -7.88 2.68 15.93
CA PHE A 178 -7.59 1.82 17.07
C PHE A 178 -6.67 2.55 18.04
N ASN A 179 -7.23 2.95 19.18
CA ASN A 179 -6.47 3.55 20.26
C ASN A 179 -5.49 2.53 20.87
N LYS A 180 -4.30 2.98 21.28
CA LYS A 180 -3.33 2.12 21.96
C LYS A 180 -3.92 1.55 23.26
N GLY A 181 -3.83 0.23 23.42
CA GLY A 181 -4.41 -0.49 24.56
C GLY A 181 -5.19 -1.72 24.12
N SER A 182 -6.39 -1.91 24.68
CA SER A 182 -7.26 -3.06 24.41
C SER A 182 -7.60 -3.22 22.92
N GLY A 183 -7.86 -2.11 22.22
CA GLY A 183 -8.12 -2.13 20.78
C GLY A 183 -6.94 -2.65 19.98
N LEU A 184 -5.70 -2.31 20.37
CA LEU A 184 -4.49 -2.76 19.68
C LEU A 184 -4.12 -4.22 20.00
N GLN A 185 -4.50 -4.73 21.17
CA GLN A 185 -4.35 -6.16 21.50
C GLN A 185 -5.32 -7.03 20.73
N ALA A 186 -6.60 -6.64 20.71
CA ALA A 186 -7.61 -7.34 19.94
C ALA A 186 -7.32 -7.24 18.44
N LEU A 187 -6.86 -6.07 17.98
CA LEU A 187 -6.26 -5.91 16.66
C LEU A 187 -5.10 -6.88 16.50
N SER A 188 -4.14 -6.99 17.42
CA SER A 188 -2.98 -7.89 17.27
C SER A 188 -3.33 -9.37 17.08
N GLU A 189 -4.40 -9.85 17.72
CA GLU A 189 -4.91 -11.21 17.49
C GLU A 189 -5.45 -11.33 16.05
N THR A 190 -6.24 -10.36 15.59
CA THR A 190 -6.67 -10.26 14.19
C THR A 190 -5.50 -10.06 13.22
N LEU A 191 -4.48 -9.27 13.58
CA LEU A 191 -3.28 -9.02 12.77
C LEU A 191 -2.40 -10.26 12.68
N SER A 192 -2.45 -11.15 13.67
CA SER A 192 -1.72 -12.42 13.61
C SER A 192 -2.27 -13.35 12.53
N ALA A 193 -3.54 -13.16 12.16
CA ALA A 193 -4.19 -13.84 11.04
C ALA A 193 -4.06 -13.08 9.70
N LEU A 194 -3.50 -11.85 9.70
CA LEU A 194 -3.28 -11.12 8.45
C LEU A 194 -2.14 -11.73 7.66
N GLU A 195 -2.39 -11.97 6.38
CA GLU A 195 -1.32 -12.12 5.41
C GLU A 195 -0.75 -10.73 5.11
N LYS A 196 0.43 -10.43 5.66
CA LYS A 196 1.13 -9.18 5.35
C LYS A 196 1.56 -9.20 3.89
N LEU A 197 1.08 -8.22 3.14
CA LEU A 197 1.43 -8.04 1.75
C LEU A 197 2.81 -7.35 1.63
N PRO A 198 3.61 -7.68 0.61
CA PRO A 198 4.92 -7.06 0.42
C PRO A 198 4.80 -5.56 0.15
N GLY A 199 5.74 -4.75 0.63
CA GLY A 199 5.76 -3.30 0.35
C GLY A 199 5.43 -2.39 1.53
N GLY A 200 5.14 -2.96 2.71
CA GLY A 200 5.10 -2.19 3.96
C GLY A 200 6.44 -1.49 4.25
N LYS A 201 6.41 -0.28 4.81
CA LYS A 201 7.61 0.46 5.24
C LYS A 201 7.44 1.05 6.62
N SER A 202 8.55 1.11 7.35
CA SER A 202 8.71 1.86 8.58
C SER A 202 9.63 3.05 8.33
N SER A 203 9.27 4.22 8.84
CA SER A 203 10.13 5.40 8.82
C SER A 203 10.12 6.10 10.17
N LYS A 204 11.27 6.64 10.55
CA LYS A 204 11.35 7.58 11.66
C LYS A 204 10.65 8.87 11.28
N ILE A 205 9.83 9.40 12.19
CA ILE A 205 9.19 10.70 12.02
C ILE A 205 10.23 11.74 12.45
N ASN A 206 10.67 12.55 11.49
CA ASN A 206 11.45 13.74 11.82
C ASN A 206 10.49 14.85 12.27
N ASP A 207 10.98 15.84 13.03
CA ASP A 207 10.17 17.00 13.47
C ASP A 207 9.68 17.90 12.32
N ASN A 208 9.85 17.46 11.06
CA ASN A 208 9.45 18.22 9.89
C ASN A 208 7.98 17.91 9.56
N PRO A 209 7.04 18.85 9.78
CA PRO A 209 5.69 18.71 9.25
C PRO A 209 5.75 18.66 7.71
N ASN A 210 4.83 17.93 7.09
CA ASN A 210 4.73 17.70 5.64
C ASN A 210 5.76 16.71 5.08
N GLN A 211 6.18 15.72 5.88
CA GLN A 211 6.90 14.58 5.35
C GLN A 211 5.95 13.73 4.51
N ALA A 212 6.17 13.71 3.20
CA ALA A 212 5.48 12.81 2.27
C ALA A 212 6.19 11.45 2.26
N PHE A 213 5.38 10.41 2.44
CA PHE A 213 5.77 9.02 2.36
C PHE A 213 5.13 8.44 1.11
N ASN A 214 5.95 8.28 0.08
CA ASN A 214 5.50 7.72 -1.17
C ASN A 214 5.76 6.20 -1.20
N PHE A 215 4.71 5.46 -1.46
CA PHE A 215 4.69 4.02 -1.63
C PHE A 215 4.30 3.76 -3.07
N PHE A 216 5.31 3.62 -3.92
CA PHE A 216 5.12 3.19 -5.29
C PHE A 216 5.27 1.68 -5.34
N TYR A 217 4.26 1.02 -5.89
CA TYR A 217 4.35 -0.36 -6.32
C TYR A 217 4.13 -0.39 -7.83
N THR A 218 5.21 -0.52 -8.59
CA THR A 218 5.15 -0.71 -10.05
C THR A 218 5.02 -2.20 -10.36
N GLY A 219 4.28 -2.55 -11.42
CA GLY A 219 4.26 -3.93 -11.93
C GLY A 219 5.67 -4.43 -12.27
N ALA A 220 5.84 -5.75 -12.35
CA ALA A 220 7.12 -6.35 -12.72
C ALA A 220 7.50 -6.08 -14.19
N SER A 221 6.53 -5.80 -15.05
CA SER A 221 6.77 -5.35 -16.42
C SER A 221 6.80 -3.81 -16.52
N GLY A 222 7.59 -3.29 -17.45
CA GLY A 222 7.71 -1.84 -17.68
C GLY A 222 6.48 -1.17 -18.28
N ASP A 223 5.39 -1.92 -18.51
CA ASP A 223 4.18 -1.45 -19.16
C ASP A 223 3.01 -1.21 -18.19
N ASP A 224 3.14 -1.63 -16.91
CA ASP A 224 2.10 -1.42 -15.89
C ASP A 224 2.53 -0.47 -14.77
N TYR A 225 1.65 0.49 -14.47
CA TYR A 225 1.94 1.60 -13.56
C TYR A 225 1.63 1.26 -12.09
N GLY A 226 0.87 0.18 -11.86
CA GLY A 226 0.61 -0.40 -10.56
C GLY A 226 -0.16 0.51 -9.61
N MET A 227 0.14 0.41 -8.31
CA MET A 227 -0.53 1.18 -7.27
C MET A 227 0.47 2.12 -6.63
N SER A 228 0.12 3.38 -6.49
CA SER A 228 0.87 4.32 -5.66
C SER A 228 0.03 4.85 -4.54
N PHE A 229 0.49 4.69 -3.32
CA PHE A 229 -0.10 5.25 -2.13
C PHE A 229 0.85 6.31 -1.58
N GLN A 230 0.37 7.54 -1.45
CA GLN A 230 1.11 8.62 -0.84
C GLN A 230 0.43 8.96 0.49
N VAL A 231 1.21 9.06 1.55
CA VAL A 231 0.75 9.59 2.84
C VAL A 231 1.61 10.79 3.19
N THR A 232 0.99 11.94 3.38
CA THR A 232 1.64 13.15 3.85
C THR A 232 1.25 13.40 5.30
N LEU A 233 2.24 13.43 6.16
CA LEU A 233 2.06 13.73 7.57
C LEU A 233 2.03 15.25 7.76
N THR A 234 0.85 15.86 7.88
CA THR A 234 0.71 17.33 7.92
C THR A 234 0.97 17.89 9.31
N THR A 235 0.55 17.17 10.36
CA THR A 235 0.79 17.57 11.76
C THR A 235 1.07 16.34 12.60
N VAL A 236 2.11 16.37 13.44
CA VAL A 236 2.33 15.37 14.49
C VAL A 236 2.78 16.04 15.77
N ASN A 237 2.02 15.81 16.83
CA ASN A 237 2.36 16.18 18.20
C ASN A 237 1.97 15.05 19.15
N SER A 238 2.31 15.15 20.43
CA SER A 238 2.05 14.07 21.39
C SER A 238 0.59 13.69 21.60
N GLN A 239 -0.35 14.52 21.15
CA GLN A 239 -1.79 14.32 21.34
C GLN A 239 -2.48 13.87 20.05
N ASN A 240 -2.10 14.43 18.90
CA ASN A 240 -2.77 14.22 17.63
C ASN A 240 -1.76 14.11 16.48
N ALA A 241 -2.12 13.27 15.51
CA ALA A 241 -1.53 13.22 14.20
C ALA A 241 -2.59 13.60 13.16
N SER A 242 -2.17 14.31 12.12
CA SER A 242 -2.97 14.59 10.93
C SER A 242 -2.23 14.03 9.72
N ILE A 243 -2.93 13.23 8.94
CA ILE A 243 -2.43 12.70 7.68
C ILE A 243 -3.33 13.17 6.54
N GLU A 244 -2.71 13.38 5.39
CA GLU A 244 -3.38 13.39 4.10
C GLU A 244 -2.90 12.16 3.35
N TYR A 245 -3.78 11.50 2.61
CA TYR A 245 -3.38 10.39 1.75
C TYR A 245 -3.96 10.56 0.35
N GLU A 246 -3.27 9.96 -0.59
CA GLU A 246 -3.67 9.88 -1.99
C GLU A 246 -3.29 8.48 -2.50
N LEU A 247 -4.31 7.70 -2.85
CA LEU A 247 -4.18 6.38 -3.43
C LEU A 247 -4.47 6.51 -4.93
N PHE A 248 -3.49 6.24 -5.76
CA PHE A 248 -3.66 6.08 -7.18
C PHE A 248 -3.59 4.62 -7.54
N LEU A 249 -4.64 4.13 -8.19
CA LEU A 249 -4.60 2.87 -8.88
C LEU A 249 -4.47 3.17 -10.37
N ASN A 250 -3.33 2.76 -10.95
CA ASN A 250 -3.07 2.93 -12.37
C ASN A 250 -3.05 1.53 -13.00
N LEU A 251 -4.23 1.08 -13.46
CA LEU A 251 -4.33 -0.18 -14.20
C LEU A 251 -4.20 0.11 -15.70
N GLN A 252 -3.41 -0.71 -16.40
CA GLN A 252 -3.40 -0.71 -17.85
C GLN A 252 -4.76 -1.22 -18.37
N GLY A 253 -5.42 -0.45 -19.24
CA GLY A 253 -6.63 -0.92 -19.93
C GLY A 253 -6.29 -1.84 -21.10
N ASP A 254 -7.28 -2.54 -21.62
CA ASP A 254 -7.16 -3.50 -22.74
C ASP A 254 -6.43 -2.92 -23.98
N ASP A 255 -6.53 -1.61 -24.20
CA ASP A 255 -5.91 -0.91 -25.34
C ASP A 255 -4.45 -0.44 -25.09
N LYS A 256 -3.81 -0.87 -23.99
CA LYS A 256 -2.49 -0.38 -23.51
C LYS A 256 -2.43 1.13 -23.22
N LEU A 257 -3.56 1.81 -23.29
CA LEU A 257 -3.72 3.16 -22.77
C LEU A 257 -3.88 3.09 -21.25
N PRO A 258 -3.42 4.10 -20.49
CA PRO A 258 -3.72 4.19 -19.06
C PRO A 258 -5.25 4.22 -18.92
N GLY A 259 -5.83 3.08 -18.54
CA GLY A 259 -7.24 2.79 -18.75
C GLY A 259 -8.11 3.43 -17.69
N HIS A 260 -7.63 3.45 -16.44
CA HIS A 260 -8.36 4.02 -15.32
C HIS A 260 -7.36 4.55 -14.28
N ASN A 261 -7.33 5.87 -14.13
CA ASN A 261 -6.68 6.52 -13.00
C ASN A 261 -7.76 6.79 -11.96
N ASN A 262 -8.01 5.82 -11.09
CA ASN A 262 -8.84 6.06 -9.92
C ASN A 262 -7.92 6.64 -8.84
N SER A 263 -8.21 7.87 -8.43
CA SER A 263 -7.55 8.52 -7.30
C SER A 263 -8.52 8.61 -6.14
N LEU A 264 -8.13 8.06 -5.00
CA LEU A 264 -8.85 8.20 -3.75
C LEU A 264 -7.99 9.00 -2.78
N SER A 265 -8.50 10.12 -2.30
CA SER A 265 -7.77 11.00 -1.38
C SER A 265 -8.61 11.34 -0.17
N GLY A 266 -7.95 11.56 0.97
CA GLY A 266 -8.62 12.03 2.17
C GLY A 266 -7.65 12.61 3.19
N SER A 267 -8.20 13.25 4.21
CA SER A 267 -7.45 13.85 5.31
C SER A 267 -8.08 13.46 6.63
N TYR A 268 -7.28 12.98 7.58
CA TYR A 268 -7.75 12.51 8.88
C TYR A 268 -6.88 13.04 9.99
N GLN A 269 -7.52 13.45 11.08
CA GLN A 269 -6.88 13.76 12.35
C GLN A 269 -7.26 12.70 13.38
N PHE A 270 -6.29 12.13 14.07
CA PHE A 270 -6.49 11.07 15.04
C PHE A 270 -5.55 11.20 16.25
N PRO A 271 -5.95 10.71 17.44
CA PRO A 271 -5.15 10.84 18.65
C PRO A 271 -3.90 9.99 18.58
N THR A 272 -2.83 10.39 19.26
CA THR A 272 -1.57 9.63 19.34
C THR A 272 -1.31 9.15 20.77
N PRO A 273 -0.78 7.93 20.97
CA PRO A 273 -0.49 6.92 19.95
C PRO A 273 -1.76 6.13 19.56
N SER A 274 -1.97 5.95 18.26
CA SER A 274 -3.04 5.09 17.72
C SER A 274 -2.63 4.51 16.37
N THR A 275 -3.42 3.56 15.89
CA THR A 275 -3.33 3.03 14.54
C THR A 275 -4.57 3.43 13.78
N LEU A 276 -4.38 4.13 12.66
CA LEU A 276 -5.42 4.37 11.68
C LEU A 276 -5.42 3.19 10.72
N VAL A 277 -6.59 2.62 10.47
CA VAL A 277 -6.79 1.52 9.54
C VAL A 277 -7.70 2.01 8.44
N LEU A 278 -7.19 2.03 7.21
CA LEU A 278 -7.97 2.28 6.01
C LEU A 278 -8.33 0.91 5.44
N THR A 279 -9.62 0.60 5.40
CA THR A 279 -10.14 -0.62 4.77
C THR A 279 -10.92 -0.22 3.54
N GLY A 280 -10.84 -0.99 2.47
CA GLY A 280 -11.58 -0.62 1.28
C GLY A 280 -11.57 -1.69 0.22
N ILE A 281 -12.54 -1.54 -0.67
CA ILE A 281 -12.65 -2.34 -1.87
C ILE A 281 -11.80 -1.60 -2.91
N LEU A 282 -10.53 -2.00 -3.06
CA LEU A 282 -9.85 -1.73 -4.33
C LEU A 282 -10.81 -2.23 -5.44
N PRO A 283 -10.99 -1.51 -6.56
CA PRO A 283 -11.93 -1.94 -7.58
C PRO A 283 -11.68 -3.40 -7.93
N ARG A 284 -12.74 -4.22 -7.81
CA ARG A 284 -12.73 -5.67 -8.10
C ARG A 284 -12.71 -5.87 -9.61
N GLN A 285 -11.60 -5.52 -10.24
CA GLN A 285 -11.36 -5.82 -11.64
C GLN A 285 -10.49 -7.07 -11.72
N LYS A 286 -11.00 -8.08 -12.41
CA LYS A 286 -10.21 -9.26 -12.73
C LYS A 286 -9.08 -8.83 -13.66
N LEU A 287 -7.85 -9.00 -13.21
CA LEU A 287 -6.67 -8.74 -14.04
C LEU A 287 -6.60 -9.79 -15.15
N SER A 288 -6.10 -9.40 -16.33
CA SER A 288 -5.82 -10.35 -17.42
C SER A 288 -4.81 -11.41 -16.95
N ASP A 289 -4.83 -12.60 -17.55
CA ASP A 289 -3.94 -13.69 -17.16
C ASP A 289 -2.45 -13.32 -17.32
N GLU A 290 -2.12 -12.47 -18.31
CA GLU A 290 -0.79 -11.89 -18.47
C GLU A 290 -0.41 -10.98 -17.29
N ALA A 291 -1.32 -10.08 -16.87
CA ALA A 291 -1.11 -9.18 -15.75
C ALA A 291 -1.00 -9.95 -14.42
N GLN A 292 -1.80 -11.01 -14.23
CA GLN A 292 -1.81 -11.82 -13.00
C GLN A 292 -0.41 -12.34 -12.63
N HIS A 293 0.37 -12.79 -13.61
CA HIS A 293 1.74 -13.26 -13.38
C HIS A 293 2.68 -12.17 -12.85
N GLU A 294 2.50 -10.94 -13.33
CA GLU A 294 3.31 -9.78 -12.94
C GLU A 294 3.02 -9.33 -11.50
N PHE A 295 1.78 -9.56 -11.04
CA PHE A 295 1.31 -9.13 -9.72
C PHE A 295 1.42 -10.18 -8.61
N SER A 296 1.96 -11.36 -8.92
CA SER A 296 2.08 -12.49 -7.98
C SER A 296 2.88 -12.21 -6.71
N ASN A 297 3.76 -11.21 -6.70
CA ASN A 297 4.61 -10.83 -5.55
C ASN A 297 4.28 -9.43 -4.99
N THR A 298 3.05 -8.98 -5.15
CA THR A 298 2.66 -7.57 -4.95
C THR A 298 1.44 -7.47 -4.04
N PRO A 299 1.16 -6.32 -3.40
CA PRO A 299 -0.13 -6.12 -2.75
C PRO A 299 -1.33 -6.32 -3.67
N LEU A 300 -1.16 -6.12 -4.97
CA LEU A 300 -2.21 -6.31 -5.97
C LEU A 300 -2.48 -7.78 -6.28
N LYS A 301 -1.69 -8.72 -5.72
CA LYS A 301 -2.01 -10.15 -5.76
C LYS A 301 -3.40 -10.44 -5.20
N ILE A 302 -3.87 -9.63 -4.24
CA ILE A 302 -5.24 -9.75 -3.70
C ILE A 302 -6.29 -9.65 -4.82
N MET A 303 -6.07 -8.86 -5.87
CA MET A 303 -7.01 -8.76 -7.00
C MET A 303 -7.19 -10.08 -7.75
N ASN A 304 -6.27 -11.03 -7.57
CA ASN A 304 -6.30 -12.34 -8.21
C ASN A 304 -6.89 -13.42 -7.29
N SER A 305 -7.15 -13.14 -6.01
CA SER A 305 -7.80 -14.12 -5.16
C SER A 305 -9.26 -14.29 -5.61
N GLU A 306 -9.72 -15.53 -5.63
CA GLU A 306 -11.11 -15.85 -5.98
C GLU A 306 -12.04 -15.14 -4.99
N GLU A 307 -11.62 -15.07 -3.72
CA GLU A 307 -12.28 -14.36 -2.64
C GLU A 307 -12.43 -12.85 -2.89
N PHE A 308 -11.46 -12.21 -3.54
CA PHE A 308 -11.56 -10.78 -3.82
C PHE A 308 -12.33 -10.48 -5.12
N SER A 309 -12.08 -11.28 -6.15
CA SER A 309 -12.62 -11.06 -7.51
C SER A 309 -14.08 -11.47 -7.65
N ASP A 310 -14.54 -12.48 -6.91
CA ASP A 310 -15.93 -12.92 -6.91
C ASP A 310 -16.70 -12.30 -5.71
N PRO A 311 -17.66 -11.38 -5.96
CA PRO A 311 -18.50 -10.83 -4.91
C PRO A 311 -19.38 -11.88 -4.22
N ASP A 312 -19.66 -13.00 -4.88
CA ASP A 312 -20.49 -14.09 -4.39
C ASP A 312 -19.65 -15.22 -3.75
N ALA A 313 -18.32 -15.06 -3.66
CA ALA A 313 -17.47 -16.00 -2.94
C ALA A 313 -17.95 -16.17 -1.50
N HIS A 314 -17.85 -17.41 -1.00
CA HIS A 314 -18.33 -17.78 0.34
C HIS A 314 -17.60 -17.02 1.47
N SER A 315 -16.42 -16.45 1.18
CA SER A 315 -15.62 -15.67 2.11
C SER A 315 -14.85 -14.57 1.37
N PRO A 316 -15.45 -13.41 1.08
CA PRO A 316 -14.75 -12.36 0.35
C PRO A 316 -13.55 -11.85 1.15
N SER A 317 -12.50 -11.37 0.49
CA SER A 317 -11.37 -10.69 1.15
C SER A 317 -11.46 -9.17 1.00
N GLU A 318 -10.88 -8.43 1.95
CA GLU A 318 -10.70 -6.98 1.87
C GLU A 318 -9.23 -6.58 2.00
N PHE A 319 -8.88 -5.45 1.38
CA PHE A 319 -7.55 -4.86 1.44
C PHE A 319 -7.46 -3.85 2.59
N LEU A 320 -6.33 -3.87 3.31
CA LEU A 320 -6.08 -3.02 4.46
C LEU A 320 -4.77 -2.26 4.31
N ILE A 321 -4.83 -0.97 4.63
CA ILE A 321 -3.67 -0.12 4.87
C ILE A 321 -3.65 0.24 6.35
N LEU A 322 -2.61 -0.19 7.05
CA LEU A 322 -2.42 0.03 8.48
C LEU A 322 -1.40 1.16 8.66
N ILE A 323 -1.82 2.29 9.22
CA ILE A 323 -0.96 3.45 9.50
C ILE A 323 -0.84 3.61 11.01
N SER A 324 0.28 3.14 11.58
CA SER A 324 0.54 3.23 13.01
C SER A 324 1.50 4.38 13.32
N VAL A 325 1.09 5.27 14.24
CA VAL A 325 1.92 6.37 14.75
C VAL A 325 2.28 6.07 16.21
N ASN A 326 3.57 5.82 16.46
CA ASN A 326 4.09 5.36 17.76
C ASN A 326 5.05 6.34 18.43
#